data_AF-A0A7C3HYI0-F1
#
_entry.id   AF-A0A7C3HYI0-F1
#
_cell.length_a   1.000
_cell.length_b   1.000
_cell.length_c   1.000
_cell.angle_alpha   90.00
_cell.angle_beta   90.00
_cell.angle_gamma   90.00
#
_symmetry.space_group_name_H-M   'P 1'
#
loop_
_entity.id
_entity.type
_entity.pdbx_description
1 polymer ?
#
loop_
_entity_poly.entity_id
_entity_poly.type
_entity_poly.pdbx_seq_one_letter_code
_entity_poly.pdbx_strand_id
1 'polypeptide(L)'
;MKTRVSFAVLGLAVAGWLGPGQGLVHAFPPAPHHVIEGVVRDAYGHPLTLASARILLETATGKQLTGRVRPEMGRGLNYALTIPMDAGLTPEVYRPTALQPLVPFRIRVQIGNVTYLPIEMTADYARLGQPAQRTRLDLTLGEDSDGDGLPDAWERALIELLGGNRTLADIRPGDDLDGDGLTNLQEYLAGTYAYDPADGIVLDGLELQSGRVRLEFTVVRGRTYSLLAGSEVTAWNPVAFTVEGAGDDPVQEYRANDVRRLRVEVTQPESDAANGRRFFKLLVR
;
A
#
# COMPACT_ATOMS: atom_id res chain seq x y z
N MET A 1 8.69 5.54 -36.53
CA MET A 1 7.69 5.27 -37.59
C MET A 1 6.37 4.97 -36.92
N LYS A 2 5.38 5.87 -37.03
CA LYS A 2 4.05 5.70 -36.44
C LYS A 2 3.11 5.13 -37.51
N THR A 3 2.66 3.90 -37.34
CA THR A 3 1.64 3.29 -38.21
C THR A 3 0.26 3.59 -37.62
N ARG A 4 -0.56 4.33 -38.36
CA ARG A 4 -1.99 4.52 -38.04
C ARG A 4 -2.76 3.32 -38.57
N VAL A 5 -3.60 2.72 -37.74
CA VAL A 5 -4.61 1.74 -38.16
C VAL A 5 -5.97 2.40 -38.00
N SER A 6 -6.69 2.55 -39.10
CA SER A 6 -8.08 3.02 -39.14
C SER A 6 -9.00 1.80 -39.19
N PHE A 7 -9.90 1.68 -38.21
CA PHE A 7 -11.02 0.74 -38.30
C PHE A 7 -12.22 1.45 -38.95
N ALA A 8 -12.68 0.94 -40.08
CA ALA A 8 -13.98 1.26 -40.65
C ALA A 8 -15.02 0.30 -40.06
N VAL A 9 -15.99 0.81 -39.32
CA VAL A 9 -17.15 0.02 -38.89
C VAL A 9 -18.22 0.16 -39.98
N LEU A 10 -18.47 -0.94 -40.68
CA LEU A 10 -19.62 -1.12 -41.56
C LEU A 10 -20.84 -1.41 -40.68
N GLY A 11 -21.76 -0.45 -40.56
CA GLY A 11 -23.02 -0.61 -39.83
C GLY A 11 -24.20 -0.30 -40.74
N LEU A 12 -25.13 -1.25 -40.83
CA LEU A 12 -26.33 -1.26 -41.69
C LEU A 12 -27.12 0.06 -41.69
N ALA A 13 -27.57 0.43 -42.89
CA ALA A 13 -28.51 1.51 -43.13
C ALA A 13 -29.89 1.24 -42.52
N VAL A 14 -30.35 2.13 -41.63
CA VAL A 14 -31.77 2.36 -41.37
C VAL A 14 -32.03 3.82 -41.69
N ALA A 15 -32.81 4.05 -42.75
CA ALA A 15 -33.18 5.37 -43.22
C ALA A 15 -34.20 6.02 -42.26
N GLY A 16 -33.71 6.91 -41.39
CA GLY A 16 -34.51 7.86 -40.63
C GLY A 16 -34.24 9.27 -41.13
N TRP A 17 -35.30 10.00 -41.50
CA TRP A 17 -35.25 11.37 -41.99
C TRP A 17 -34.40 12.30 -41.11
N LEU A 18 -33.41 12.94 -41.71
CA LEU A 18 -32.49 13.90 -41.08
C LEU A 18 -33.04 15.33 -41.22
N GLY A 19 -33.45 15.94 -40.12
CA GLY A 19 -33.57 17.40 -40.01
C GLY A 19 -32.19 18.06 -39.89
N PRO A 20 -32.00 19.31 -40.34
CA PRO A 20 -30.72 20.00 -40.25
C PRO A 20 -30.52 20.52 -38.82
N GLY A 21 -29.92 19.69 -37.99
CA GLY A 21 -29.61 20.01 -36.60
C GLY A 21 -28.62 19.00 -36.01
N GLN A 22 -27.62 18.59 -36.80
CA GLN A 22 -26.61 17.66 -36.32
C GLN A 22 -25.53 18.43 -35.56
N GLY A 23 -25.75 18.59 -34.25
CA GLY A 23 -24.63 18.79 -33.34
C GLY A 23 -23.69 17.59 -33.45
N LEU A 24 -22.42 17.84 -33.72
CA LEU A 24 -21.37 16.81 -33.67
C LEU A 24 -21.35 16.23 -32.25
N VAL A 25 -21.90 15.02 -32.08
CA VAL A 25 -21.76 14.28 -30.82
C VAL A 25 -20.35 13.72 -30.78
N HIS A 26 -19.44 14.47 -30.17
CA HIS A 26 -18.10 14.00 -29.88
C HIS A 26 -18.14 12.98 -28.73
N ALA A 27 -18.38 11.71 -29.05
CA ALA A 27 -18.20 10.62 -28.10
C ALA A 27 -16.71 10.30 -28.00
N PHE A 28 -16.00 11.02 -27.12
CA PHE A 28 -14.62 10.66 -26.78
C PHE A 28 -14.63 9.46 -25.83
N PRO A 29 -13.74 8.47 -26.02
CA PRO A 29 -13.66 7.35 -25.10
C PRO A 29 -13.26 7.85 -23.69
N PRO A 30 -13.77 7.23 -22.63
CA PRO A 30 -13.39 7.59 -21.26
C PRO A 30 -11.87 7.42 -21.08
N ALA A 31 -11.27 8.27 -20.24
CA ALA A 31 -9.86 8.10 -19.90
C ALA A 31 -9.66 6.77 -19.14
N PRO A 32 -8.49 6.12 -19.27
CA PRO A 32 -8.23 4.89 -18.53
C PRO A 32 -8.35 5.11 -17.03
N HIS A 33 -8.86 4.10 -16.33
CA HIS A 33 -9.04 4.14 -14.88
C HIS A 33 -7.75 4.47 -14.12
N HIS A 34 -7.90 5.11 -12.97
CA HIS A 34 -6.85 5.18 -11.95
C HIS A 34 -7.13 4.10 -10.89
N VAL A 35 -6.09 3.50 -10.32
CA VAL A 35 -6.25 2.52 -9.23
C VAL A 35 -5.60 3.04 -7.96
N ILE A 36 -6.40 3.23 -6.92
CA ILE A 36 -5.87 3.42 -5.56
C ILE A 36 -5.79 2.05 -4.90
N GLU A 37 -4.63 1.68 -4.36
CA GLU A 37 -4.43 0.43 -3.64
C GLU A 37 -3.67 0.67 -2.34
N GLY A 38 -3.81 -0.20 -1.35
CA GLY A 38 -3.08 -0.02 -0.10
C GLY A 38 -3.49 -1.00 0.97
N VAL A 39 -3.11 -0.67 2.20
CA VAL A 39 -3.58 -1.35 3.40
C VAL A 39 -4.46 -0.41 4.23
N VAL A 40 -5.61 -0.92 4.66
CA VAL A 40 -6.41 -0.36 5.75
C VAL A 40 -5.99 -1.07 7.03
N ARG A 41 -5.59 -0.32 8.06
CA ARG A 41 -5.18 -0.84 9.36
C ARG A 41 -6.00 -0.25 10.50
N ASP A 42 -6.09 -0.96 11.61
CA ASP A 42 -6.71 -0.45 12.83
C ASP A 42 -5.80 0.50 13.61
N ALA A 43 -6.29 0.99 14.75
CA ALA A 43 -5.55 1.95 15.59
C ALA A 43 -4.30 1.35 16.24
N TYR A 44 -4.12 0.03 16.19
CA TYR A 44 -2.93 -0.66 16.68
C TYR A 44 -2.01 -1.10 15.53
N GLY A 45 -2.32 -0.67 14.30
CA GLY A 45 -1.51 -0.94 13.12
C GLY A 45 -1.82 -2.28 12.45
N HIS A 46 -2.74 -3.10 12.97
CA HIS A 46 -3.05 -4.39 12.37
C HIS A 46 -3.83 -4.24 11.06
N PRO A 47 -3.43 -4.91 9.98
CA PRO A 47 -4.19 -4.91 8.73
C PRO A 47 -5.61 -5.44 8.94
N LEU A 48 -6.60 -4.71 8.45
CA LEU A 48 -7.99 -5.10 8.58
C LEU A 48 -8.27 -6.39 7.79
N THR A 49 -8.84 -7.39 8.47
CA THR A 49 -9.19 -8.69 7.89
C THR A 49 -10.70 -8.84 7.63
N LEU A 50 -11.51 -7.85 8.00
CA LEU A 50 -12.96 -7.85 7.84
C LEU A 50 -13.36 -7.61 6.39
N ALA A 51 -13.68 -8.69 5.65
CA ALA A 51 -14.15 -8.61 4.25
C ALA A 51 -15.49 -7.86 4.07
N SER A 52 -16.23 -7.62 5.17
CA SER A 52 -17.43 -6.79 5.19
C SER A 52 -17.12 -5.29 5.16
N ALA A 53 -15.89 -4.89 5.47
CA ALA A 53 -15.47 -3.50 5.46
C ALA A 53 -15.41 -2.94 4.04
N ARG A 54 -15.87 -1.69 3.89
CA ARG A 54 -15.99 -1.00 2.62
C ARG A 54 -15.15 0.25 2.60
N ILE A 55 -14.56 0.54 1.45
CA ILE A 55 -13.81 1.77 1.21
C ILE A 55 -14.74 2.66 0.41
N LEU A 56 -15.04 3.83 0.95
CA LEU A 56 -15.95 4.80 0.34
C LEU A 56 -15.11 5.97 -0.17
N LEU A 57 -15.08 6.15 -1.48
CA LEU A 57 -14.56 7.37 -2.10
C LEU A 57 -15.74 8.26 -2.48
N GLU A 58 -15.72 9.51 -2.03
CA GLU A 58 -16.72 10.52 -2.33
C GLU A 58 -16.10 11.61 -3.17
N THR A 59 -16.68 11.86 -4.35
CA THR A 59 -16.29 12.96 -5.24
C THR A 59 -16.69 14.31 -4.62
N ALA A 60 -16.12 15.41 -5.12
CA ALA A 60 -16.55 16.77 -4.73
C ALA A 60 -18.05 17.04 -4.98
N THR A 61 -18.69 16.29 -5.88
CA THR A 61 -20.13 16.37 -6.19
C THR A 61 -20.99 15.46 -5.30
N GLY A 62 -20.40 14.82 -4.28
CA GLY A 62 -21.09 13.95 -3.34
C GLY A 62 -21.43 12.57 -3.89
N LYS A 63 -20.89 12.19 -5.07
CA LYS A 63 -21.10 10.84 -5.63
C LYS A 63 -20.11 9.88 -5.00
N GLN A 64 -20.60 8.69 -4.67
CA GLN A 64 -19.80 7.70 -3.96
C GLN A 64 -19.43 6.52 -4.86
N LEU A 65 -18.17 6.11 -4.74
CA LEU A 65 -17.62 4.88 -5.28
C LEU A 65 -17.25 3.97 -4.10
N THR A 66 -17.62 2.71 -4.18
CA THR A 66 -17.40 1.75 -3.09
C THR A 66 -16.46 0.63 -3.52
N GLY A 67 -15.37 0.47 -2.77
CA GLY A 67 -14.49 -0.69 -2.77
C GLY A 67 -14.74 -1.59 -1.57
N ARG A 68 -14.06 -2.73 -1.53
CA ARG A 68 -14.11 -3.69 -0.42
C ARG A 68 -12.71 -4.04 0.05
N VAL A 69 -12.59 -4.31 1.34
CA VAL A 69 -11.39 -4.93 1.90
C VAL A 69 -11.32 -6.38 1.44
N ARG A 70 -10.12 -6.80 1.03
CA ARG A 70 -9.73 -8.11 0.52
C ARG A 70 -8.43 -8.52 1.23
N PRO A 71 -8.51 -9.22 2.37
CA PRO A 71 -7.34 -9.52 3.20
C PRO A 71 -6.26 -10.32 2.45
N GLU A 72 -6.65 -11.11 1.44
CA GLU A 72 -5.79 -12.02 0.68
C GLU A 72 -5.27 -11.42 -0.64
N MET A 73 -5.16 -10.09 -0.76
CA MET A 73 -4.82 -9.44 -2.05
C MET A 73 -3.34 -9.56 -2.44
N GLY A 74 -2.47 -10.04 -1.55
CA GLY A 74 -1.01 -10.13 -1.75
C GLY A 74 -0.33 -8.76 -1.72
N ARG A 75 1.01 -8.71 -1.86
CA ARG A 75 1.81 -7.46 -1.87
C ARG A 75 1.70 -6.59 -0.61
N GLY A 76 1.24 -7.15 0.51
CA GLY A 76 0.91 -6.39 1.72
C GLY A 76 -0.22 -5.39 1.51
N LEU A 77 -1.16 -5.71 0.60
CA LEU A 77 -2.34 -4.90 0.33
C LEU A 77 -3.57 -5.63 0.86
N ASN A 78 -4.56 -4.86 1.30
CA ASN A 78 -5.88 -5.41 1.62
C ASN A 78 -7.02 -4.67 0.93
N TYR A 79 -6.75 -3.74 0.02
CA TYR A 79 -7.79 -3.18 -0.82
C TYR A 79 -7.24 -2.63 -2.14
N ALA A 80 -8.11 -2.55 -3.14
CA ALA A 80 -7.91 -1.72 -4.31
C ALA A 80 -9.24 -1.16 -4.79
N LEU A 81 -9.20 0.09 -5.23
CA LEU A 81 -10.32 0.86 -5.73
C LEU A 81 -10.03 1.33 -7.16
N THR A 82 -10.80 0.82 -8.10
CA THR A 82 -10.72 1.24 -9.50
C THR A 82 -11.61 2.45 -9.73
N ILE A 83 -10.98 3.59 -9.98
CA ILE A 83 -11.65 4.88 -10.14
C ILE A 83 -11.83 5.18 -11.63
N PRO A 84 -13.08 5.38 -12.09
CA PRO A 84 -13.31 5.91 -13.44
C PRO A 84 -12.70 7.29 -13.59
N MET A 85 -11.97 7.52 -14.67
CA MET A 85 -11.33 8.80 -14.96
C MET A 85 -11.96 9.43 -16.19
N ASP A 86 -12.27 10.72 -16.10
CA ASP A 86 -12.75 11.54 -17.21
C ASP A 86 -11.57 12.29 -17.84
N ALA A 87 -11.62 12.46 -19.17
CA ALA A 87 -10.56 13.14 -19.91
C ALA A 87 -10.61 14.68 -19.78
N GLY A 88 -11.67 15.23 -19.19
CA GLY A 88 -11.88 16.68 -19.00
C GLY A 88 -12.09 17.45 -20.31
N LEU A 89 -12.40 16.73 -21.41
CA LEU A 89 -12.55 17.33 -22.74
C LEU A 89 -13.89 18.04 -22.92
N THR A 90 -14.85 17.78 -22.02
CA THR A 90 -16.19 18.38 -22.00
C THR A 90 -16.50 18.90 -20.60
N PRO A 91 -17.38 19.92 -20.47
CA PRO A 91 -17.87 20.38 -19.16
C PRO A 91 -18.64 19.30 -18.40
N GLU A 92 -19.29 18.39 -19.13
CA GLU A 92 -20.01 17.25 -18.56
C GLU A 92 -19.08 16.03 -18.43
N VAL A 93 -19.05 15.44 -17.24
CA VAL A 93 -18.37 14.17 -16.97
C VAL A 93 -19.17 13.00 -17.56
N TYR A 94 -18.50 12.05 -18.22
CA TYR A 94 -19.17 10.90 -18.86
C TYR A 94 -19.87 9.97 -17.86
N ARG A 95 -19.47 10.01 -16.58
CA ARG A 95 -20.09 9.24 -15.48
C ARG A 95 -20.06 10.03 -14.18
N PRO A 96 -21.11 10.02 -13.35
CA PRO A 96 -21.15 10.81 -12.11
C PRO A 96 -20.06 10.48 -11.08
N THR A 97 -19.53 9.26 -11.10
CA THR A 97 -18.44 8.81 -10.21
C THR A 97 -17.06 8.99 -10.85
N ALA A 98 -16.98 9.49 -12.10
CA ALA A 98 -15.70 9.71 -12.76
C ALA A 98 -15.01 10.92 -12.14
N LEU A 99 -13.74 10.76 -11.78
CA LEU A 99 -12.89 11.86 -11.35
C LEU A 99 -12.23 12.49 -12.57
N GLN A 100 -12.13 13.81 -12.57
CA GLN A 100 -11.16 14.51 -13.42
C GLN A 100 -9.80 14.56 -12.71
N PRO A 101 -8.68 14.66 -13.45
CA PRO A 101 -7.37 14.78 -12.85
C PRO A 101 -7.30 15.93 -11.85
N LEU A 102 -6.60 15.71 -10.72
CA LEU A 102 -6.33 16.72 -9.69
C LEU A 102 -7.57 17.28 -8.97
N VAL A 103 -8.75 16.65 -9.13
CA VAL A 103 -9.95 17.02 -8.37
C VAL A 103 -9.92 16.36 -6.98
N PRO A 104 -10.22 17.11 -5.90
CA PRO A 104 -10.27 16.55 -4.56
C PRO A 104 -11.37 15.50 -4.40
N PHE A 105 -11.10 14.51 -3.57
CA PHE A 105 -12.05 13.49 -3.14
C PHE A 105 -11.87 13.24 -1.64
N ARG A 106 -12.87 12.64 -1.00
CA ARG A 106 -12.77 12.14 0.38
C ARG A 106 -12.74 10.62 0.37
N ILE A 107 -11.89 10.03 1.20
CA ILE A 107 -11.88 8.59 1.43
C ILE A 107 -12.33 8.30 2.86
N ARG A 108 -13.18 7.29 3.03
CA ARG A 108 -13.69 6.83 4.32
C ARG A 108 -13.70 5.32 4.35
N VAL A 109 -13.67 4.74 5.53
CA VAL A 109 -13.81 3.28 5.72
C VAL A 109 -15.08 3.01 6.51
N GLN A 110 -15.95 2.18 5.96
CA GLN A 110 -17.20 1.78 6.62
C GLN A 110 -17.09 0.35 7.14
N ILE A 111 -17.34 0.18 8.44
CA ILE A 111 -17.38 -1.13 9.11
C ILE A 111 -18.75 -1.24 9.79
N GLY A 112 -19.59 -2.17 9.31
CA GLY A 112 -20.98 -2.26 9.75
C GLY A 112 -21.72 -0.94 9.48
N ASN A 113 -22.22 -0.31 10.55
CA ASN A 113 -22.93 0.97 10.48
C ASN A 113 -22.05 2.19 10.80
N VAL A 114 -20.78 1.98 11.15
CA VAL A 114 -19.85 3.05 11.52
C VAL A 114 -19.00 3.43 10.31
N THR A 115 -18.81 4.74 10.11
CA THR A 115 -17.95 5.28 9.05
C THR A 115 -16.81 6.04 9.70
N TYR A 116 -15.59 5.62 9.39
CA TYR A 116 -14.34 6.14 9.92
C TYR A 116 -13.67 7.07 8.90
N LEU A 117 -13.08 8.14 9.41
CA LEU A 117 -12.14 9.00 8.70
C LEU A 117 -10.73 8.52 9.06
N PRO A 118 -9.92 8.06 8.08
CA PRO A 118 -8.54 7.67 8.37
C PRO A 118 -7.70 8.88 8.83
N ILE A 119 -6.84 8.67 9.83
CA ILE A 119 -5.95 9.69 10.39
C ILE A 119 -4.67 9.83 9.55
N GLU A 120 -4.14 8.71 9.07
CA GLU A 120 -2.98 8.66 8.20
C GLU A 120 -3.41 8.36 6.75
N MET A 121 -2.88 9.16 5.83
CA MET A 121 -2.98 8.95 4.39
C MET A 121 -1.57 9.06 3.80
N THR A 122 -0.82 7.96 3.80
CA THR A 122 0.51 7.94 3.17
C THR A 122 0.35 7.55 1.70
N ALA A 123 0.67 8.45 0.78
CA ALA A 123 0.53 8.22 -0.67
C ALA A 123 1.58 8.93 -1.54
N ASP A 124 1.81 8.38 -2.73
CA ASP A 124 2.45 9.11 -3.84
C ASP A 124 1.43 10.05 -4.49
N TYR A 125 1.28 11.23 -3.89
CA TYR A 125 0.34 12.26 -4.32
C TYR A 125 0.62 12.79 -5.73
N ALA A 126 1.84 12.66 -6.25
CA ALA A 126 2.19 13.17 -7.57
C ALA A 126 1.42 12.44 -8.67
N ARG A 127 1.09 11.16 -8.46
CA ARG A 127 0.38 10.30 -9.43
C ARG A 127 -1.12 10.21 -9.17
N LEU A 128 -1.57 10.66 -7.99
CA LEU A 128 -2.95 10.49 -7.56
C LEU A 128 -3.92 11.18 -8.52
N GLY A 129 -4.90 10.42 -9.02
CA GLY A 129 -5.89 10.93 -9.96
C GLY A 129 -5.37 11.11 -11.40
N GLN A 130 -4.18 10.62 -11.74
CA GLN A 130 -3.74 10.56 -13.14
C GLN A 130 -4.34 9.32 -13.86
N PRO A 131 -4.86 9.46 -15.10
CA PRO A 131 -5.37 8.31 -15.86
C PRO A 131 -4.30 7.23 -16.10
N ALA A 132 -4.71 5.97 -16.15
CA ALA A 132 -3.83 4.79 -16.34
C ALA A 132 -2.74 4.59 -15.28
N GLN A 133 -2.80 5.30 -14.15
CA GLN A 133 -1.83 5.19 -13.06
C GLN A 133 -2.38 4.38 -11.89
N ARG A 134 -1.45 3.95 -11.03
CA ARG A 134 -1.75 3.35 -9.73
C ARG A 134 -1.08 4.18 -8.64
N THR A 135 -1.79 4.43 -7.54
CA THR A 135 -1.24 5.11 -6.37
C THR A 135 -1.44 4.23 -5.14
N ARG A 136 -0.36 4.01 -4.38
CA ARG A 136 -0.47 3.42 -3.05
C ARG A 136 -0.99 4.47 -2.09
N LEU A 137 -2.02 4.13 -1.31
CA LEU A 137 -2.60 4.96 -0.27
C LEU A 137 -2.89 4.06 0.93
N ASP A 138 -2.10 4.18 1.98
CA ASP A 138 -2.36 3.43 3.20
C ASP A 138 -3.26 4.25 4.14
N LEU A 139 -4.22 3.57 4.79
CA LEU A 139 -5.27 4.18 5.60
C LEU A 139 -5.21 3.64 7.03
N THR A 140 -5.06 4.54 8.00
CA THR A 140 -5.04 4.19 9.43
C THR A 140 -6.34 4.61 10.09
N LEU A 141 -7.05 3.67 10.71
CA LEU A 141 -8.28 3.95 11.46
C LEU A 141 -7.94 4.26 12.91
N GLY A 142 -8.47 5.36 13.45
CA GLY A 142 -8.22 5.74 14.83
C GLY A 142 -8.56 7.20 15.07
N GLU A 143 -8.11 7.68 16.22
CA GLU A 143 -8.06 9.09 16.59
C GLU A 143 -6.57 9.47 16.68
N ASP A 144 -6.25 10.72 16.33
CA ASP A 144 -4.91 11.31 16.40
C ASP A 144 -5.13 12.74 16.92
N SER A 145 -5.15 12.85 18.25
CA SER A 145 -5.60 14.04 18.97
C SER A 145 -4.55 15.14 19.01
N ASP A 146 -3.26 14.80 18.92
CA ASP A 146 -2.16 15.77 18.85
C ASP A 146 -1.59 15.97 17.44
N GLY A 147 -2.04 15.18 16.46
CA GLY A 147 -1.84 15.41 15.04
C GLY A 147 -0.45 15.03 14.55
N ASP A 148 0.22 14.11 15.24
CA ASP A 148 1.59 13.70 14.91
C ASP A 148 1.67 12.49 13.96
N GLY A 149 0.53 11.86 13.68
CA GLY A 149 0.37 10.73 12.77
C GLY A 149 0.38 9.36 13.45
N LEU A 150 0.58 9.28 14.78
CA LEU A 150 0.33 8.08 15.56
C LEU A 150 -1.14 8.01 16.02
N PRO A 151 -1.72 6.81 16.18
CA PRO A 151 -3.05 6.69 16.77
C PRO A 151 -3.03 6.78 18.30
N ASP A 152 -3.95 7.56 18.87
CA ASP A 152 -4.16 7.74 20.32
C ASP A 152 -4.27 6.41 21.08
N ALA A 153 -4.85 5.39 20.45
CA ALA A 153 -5.02 4.08 21.09
C ALA A 153 -3.67 3.35 21.24
N TRP A 154 -2.78 3.48 20.26
CA TRP A 154 -1.45 2.89 20.30
C TRP A 154 -0.56 3.64 21.29
N GLU A 155 -0.57 4.97 21.26
CA GLU A 155 0.20 5.78 22.22
C GLU A 155 -0.27 5.56 23.66
N ARG A 156 -1.58 5.50 23.91
CA ARG A 156 -2.10 5.18 25.25
C ARG A 156 -1.63 3.82 25.76
N ALA A 157 -1.58 2.80 24.88
CA ALA A 157 -1.07 1.50 25.27
C ALA A 157 0.41 1.56 25.68
N LEU A 158 1.22 2.37 24.99
CA LEU A 158 2.61 2.63 25.40
C LEU A 158 2.69 3.41 26.71
N ILE A 159 1.90 4.46 26.89
CA ILE A 159 1.87 5.26 28.11
C ILE A 159 1.49 4.40 29.32
N GLU A 160 0.48 3.54 29.19
CA GLU A 160 0.06 2.61 30.24
C GLU A 160 1.19 1.67 30.65
N LEU A 161 2.00 1.21 29.69
CA LEU A 161 3.10 0.29 29.96
C LEU A 161 4.35 0.98 30.53
N LEU A 162 4.75 2.11 29.94
CA LEU A 162 5.91 2.90 30.39
C LEU A 162 5.63 3.59 31.74
N GLY A 163 4.36 3.72 32.11
CA GLY A 163 3.90 4.40 33.29
C GLY A 163 4.26 5.89 33.33
N GLY A 164 4.19 6.48 34.52
CA GLY A 164 4.48 7.90 34.73
C GLY A 164 3.37 8.83 34.25
N ASN A 165 3.56 10.14 34.44
CA ASN A 165 2.58 11.17 34.07
C ASN A 165 2.77 11.62 32.61
N ARG A 166 2.91 10.65 31.69
CA ARG A 166 3.08 10.89 30.25
C ARG A 166 1.74 11.18 29.59
N THR A 167 1.81 11.94 28.51
CA THR A 167 0.71 12.35 27.64
C THR A 167 0.98 11.92 26.21
N LEU A 168 -0.02 12.03 25.32
CA LEU A 168 0.14 11.70 23.88
C LEU A 168 1.35 12.43 23.28
N ALA A 169 1.47 13.73 23.53
CA ALA A 169 2.57 14.58 23.05
C ALA A 169 3.99 14.15 23.51
N ASP A 170 4.11 13.23 24.47
CA ASP A 170 5.38 12.65 24.92
C ASP A 170 5.79 11.40 24.11
N ILE A 171 4.89 10.82 23.30
CA ILE A 171 5.13 9.64 22.45
C ILE A 171 5.22 10.09 20.99
N ARG A 172 6.41 10.51 20.54
CA ARG A 172 6.55 11.10 19.20
C ARG A 172 6.89 10.05 18.15
N PRO A 173 6.42 10.18 16.89
CA PRO A 173 6.66 9.22 15.80
C PRO A 173 8.14 9.05 15.43
N GLY A 174 8.95 10.08 15.68
CA GLY A 174 10.37 10.10 15.36
C GLY A 174 11.29 9.65 16.49
N ASP A 175 10.76 9.41 17.69
CA ASP A 175 11.55 8.95 18.83
C ASP A 175 11.81 7.44 18.70
N ASP A 176 12.90 6.98 19.31
CA ASP A 176 13.32 5.57 19.42
C ASP A 176 13.34 5.25 20.92
N LEU A 177 12.22 4.75 21.42
CA LEU A 177 11.95 4.66 22.86
C LEU A 177 12.75 3.56 23.56
N ASP A 178 13.06 2.48 22.87
CA ASP A 178 13.82 1.34 23.39
C ASP A 178 15.27 1.29 22.88
N GLY A 179 15.64 2.13 21.91
CA GLY A 179 17.01 2.33 21.46
C GLY A 179 17.49 1.27 20.47
N ASP A 180 16.58 0.59 19.78
CA ASP A 180 16.89 -0.46 18.81
C ASP A 180 17.16 0.07 17.39
N GLY A 181 16.98 1.38 17.19
CA GLY A 181 17.19 2.08 15.93
C GLY A 181 15.95 2.21 15.05
N LEU A 182 14.78 1.71 15.49
CA LEU A 182 13.49 1.91 14.85
C LEU A 182 12.74 3.06 15.54
N THR A 183 12.17 3.95 14.74
CA THR A 183 11.33 5.02 15.32
C THR A 183 9.96 4.46 15.72
N ASN A 184 9.28 5.11 16.66
CA ASN A 184 7.92 4.77 17.08
C ASN A 184 6.93 4.59 15.91
N LEU A 185 7.03 5.44 14.87
CA LEU A 185 6.23 5.29 13.66
C LEU A 185 6.60 4.02 12.87
N GLN A 186 7.89 3.67 12.79
CA GLN A 186 8.32 2.44 12.12
C GLN A 186 7.83 1.21 12.89
N GLU A 187 7.94 1.23 14.21
CA GLU A 187 7.43 0.21 15.13
C GLU A 187 5.91 0.02 14.96
N TYR A 188 5.16 1.13 14.96
CA TYR A 188 3.72 1.14 14.70
C TYR A 188 3.35 0.49 13.34
N LEU A 189 4.05 0.89 12.27
CA LEU A 189 3.80 0.35 10.93
C LEU A 189 4.21 -1.12 10.80
N ALA A 190 5.26 -1.54 11.49
CA ALA A 190 5.75 -2.92 11.56
C ALA A 190 4.88 -3.82 12.46
N GLY A 191 4.18 -3.24 13.43
CA GLY A 191 3.47 -3.98 14.47
C GLY A 191 4.41 -4.61 15.50
N THR A 192 5.55 -3.99 15.73
CA THR A 192 6.52 -4.32 16.78
C THR A 192 6.26 -3.49 18.04
N TYR A 193 6.98 -3.79 19.12
CA TYR A 193 6.78 -3.17 20.41
C TYR A 193 7.85 -2.13 20.68
N ALA A 194 7.48 -0.84 20.56
CA ALA A 194 8.37 0.32 20.76
C ALA A 194 8.91 0.52 22.20
N TYR A 195 8.87 -0.50 23.04
CA TYR A 195 9.41 -0.50 24.39
C TYR A 195 10.28 -1.73 24.66
N ASP A 196 10.35 -2.67 23.72
CA ASP A 196 11.10 -3.91 23.83
C ASP A 196 12.10 -4.00 22.68
N PRO A 197 13.39 -3.71 22.94
CA PRO A 197 14.41 -3.69 21.89
C PRO A 197 14.68 -5.10 21.32
N ALA A 198 14.15 -6.17 21.92
CA ALA A 198 14.24 -7.52 21.39
C ALA A 198 13.19 -7.83 20.31
N ASP A 199 12.12 -7.03 20.23
CA ASP A 199 11.00 -7.25 19.30
C ASP A 199 11.14 -6.46 17.99
N GLY A 200 12.15 -5.59 17.87
CA GLY A 200 12.53 -4.93 16.62
C GLY A 200 12.74 -5.90 15.46
N ILE A 201 12.30 -5.51 14.26
CA ILE A 201 12.56 -6.29 13.04
C ILE A 201 13.98 -6.02 12.57
N VAL A 202 14.92 -6.79 13.12
CA VAL A 202 16.33 -6.78 12.72
C VAL A 202 16.60 -7.90 11.72
N LEU A 203 17.29 -7.56 10.63
CA LEU A 203 17.72 -8.52 9.62
C LEU A 203 19.14 -9.02 9.96
N ASP A 204 19.20 -10.24 10.49
CA ASP A 204 20.45 -10.89 10.85
C ASP A 204 20.99 -11.72 9.68
N GLY A 205 22.24 -11.46 9.29
CA GLY A 205 22.99 -12.30 8.36
C GLY A 205 23.67 -13.44 9.10
N LEU A 206 23.16 -14.66 8.92
CA LEU A 206 23.65 -15.82 9.69
C LEU A 206 24.83 -16.51 9.01
N GLU A 207 24.76 -16.78 7.70
CA GLU A 207 25.79 -17.56 7.00
C GLU A 207 25.90 -17.19 5.52
N LEU A 208 27.14 -17.13 5.02
CA LEU A 208 27.47 -17.00 3.59
C LEU A 208 28.17 -18.31 3.16
N GLN A 209 27.47 -19.18 2.43
CA GLN A 209 28.05 -20.45 1.96
C GLN A 209 27.79 -20.61 0.45
N SER A 210 28.85 -20.73 -0.34
CA SER A 210 28.81 -21.12 -1.77
C SER A 210 27.66 -20.51 -2.59
N GLY A 211 27.51 -19.18 -2.57
CA GLY A 211 26.47 -18.48 -3.34
C GLY A 211 25.08 -18.48 -2.72
N ARG A 212 24.92 -18.93 -1.46
CA ARG A 212 23.68 -18.83 -0.68
C ARG A 212 23.91 -17.97 0.55
N VAL A 213 22.93 -17.14 0.86
CA VAL A 213 22.92 -16.31 2.07
C VAL A 213 21.73 -16.68 2.91
N ARG A 214 21.99 -17.11 4.15
CA ARG A 214 20.95 -17.34 5.14
C ARG A 214 20.72 -16.06 5.93
N LEU A 215 19.49 -15.60 5.92
CA LEU A 215 19.02 -14.43 6.65
C LEU A 215 17.98 -14.87 7.68
N GLU A 216 17.93 -14.19 8.82
CA GLU A 216 16.93 -14.40 9.86
C GLU A 216 16.36 -13.07 10.33
N PHE A 217 15.05 -13.03 10.56
CA PHE A 217 14.36 -11.85 11.10
C PHE A 217 13.06 -12.26 11.79
N THR A 218 12.56 -11.41 12.69
CA THR A 218 11.26 -11.60 13.33
C THR A 218 10.13 -11.27 12.35
N VAL A 219 9.13 -12.14 12.27
CA VAL A 219 7.90 -11.89 11.52
C VAL A 219 6.73 -11.68 12.46
N VAL A 220 5.82 -10.78 12.08
CA VAL A 220 4.61 -10.42 12.82
C VAL A 220 3.39 -10.78 11.98
N ARG A 221 2.41 -11.43 12.61
CA ARG A 221 1.16 -11.87 11.96
C ARG A 221 0.53 -10.74 11.15
N GLY A 222 0.13 -11.05 9.91
CA GLY A 222 -0.57 -10.14 9.02
C GLY A 222 0.36 -9.26 8.17
N ARG A 223 1.64 -9.16 8.52
CA ARG A 223 2.65 -8.42 7.75
C ARG A 223 3.17 -9.24 6.57
N THR A 224 3.52 -8.53 5.51
CA THR A 224 4.12 -9.09 4.31
C THR A 224 5.57 -8.62 4.17
N TYR A 225 6.47 -9.59 4.01
CA TYR A 225 7.91 -9.39 3.96
C TYR A 225 8.41 -9.61 2.53
N SER A 226 9.30 -8.74 2.07
CA SER A 226 10.04 -8.92 0.83
C SER A 226 11.50 -8.53 1.04
N LEU A 227 12.42 -9.17 0.33
CA LEU A 227 13.83 -8.83 0.39
C LEU A 227 14.26 -8.03 -0.83
N LEU A 228 15.11 -7.04 -0.57
CA LEU A 228 15.85 -6.32 -1.59
C LEU A 228 17.35 -6.58 -1.39
N ALA A 229 18.08 -6.69 -2.49
CA ALA A 229 19.53 -6.81 -2.50
C ALA A 229 20.15 -5.69 -3.35
N GLY A 230 21.33 -5.23 -2.92
CA GLY A 230 22.08 -4.18 -3.60
C GLY A 230 23.58 -4.44 -3.53
N SER A 231 24.32 -4.01 -4.56
CA SER A 231 25.77 -3.88 -4.50
C SER A 231 26.21 -2.64 -3.71
N GLU A 232 25.28 -1.69 -3.51
CA GLU A 232 25.47 -0.45 -2.77
C GLU A 232 24.21 -0.17 -1.93
N VAL A 233 24.35 0.55 -0.82
CA VAL A 233 23.23 0.90 0.09
C VAL A 233 22.21 1.88 -0.53
N THR A 234 22.48 2.40 -1.72
CA THR A 234 21.65 3.35 -2.46
C THR A 234 20.87 2.70 -3.61
N ALA A 235 21.24 1.49 -4.03
CA ALA A 235 20.69 0.81 -5.20
C ALA A 235 20.14 -0.57 -4.83
N TRP A 236 18.81 -0.70 -4.82
CA TRP A 236 18.11 -1.88 -4.30
C TRP A 236 17.25 -2.54 -5.37
N ASN A 237 17.36 -3.87 -5.50
CA ASN A 237 16.56 -4.68 -6.42
C ASN A 237 15.83 -5.79 -5.66
N PRO A 238 14.56 -6.10 -5.99
CA PRO A 238 13.86 -7.24 -5.40
C PRO A 238 14.61 -8.55 -5.63
N VAL A 239 14.66 -9.39 -4.60
CA VAL A 239 15.27 -10.72 -4.68
C VAL A 239 14.31 -11.77 -4.12
N ALA A 240 14.21 -12.89 -4.83
CA ALA A 240 13.47 -14.05 -4.35
C ALA A 240 14.26 -14.77 -3.25
N PHE A 241 13.54 -15.43 -2.35
CA PHE A 241 14.12 -16.20 -1.26
C PHE A 241 13.30 -17.46 -1.01
N THR A 242 13.94 -18.51 -0.53
CA THR A 242 13.26 -19.72 -0.06
C THR A 242 13.03 -19.60 1.43
N VAL A 243 11.89 -20.11 1.90
CA VAL A 243 11.54 -20.10 3.32
C VAL A 243 11.85 -21.48 3.90
N GLU A 244 12.69 -21.51 4.94
CA GLU A 244 13.08 -22.76 5.57
C GLU A 244 11.83 -23.52 6.09
N GLY A 245 11.66 -24.77 5.64
CA GLY A 245 10.52 -25.62 6.01
C GLY A 245 9.21 -25.41 5.23
N ALA A 246 9.15 -24.46 4.29
CA ALA A 246 7.95 -24.20 3.48
C ALA A 246 8.04 -24.69 2.01
N GLY A 247 9.16 -25.32 1.64
CA GLY A 247 9.46 -25.81 0.28
C GLY A 247 10.70 -25.13 -0.33
N ASP A 248 11.24 -25.72 -1.40
CA ASP A 248 12.45 -25.23 -2.07
C ASP A 248 12.16 -24.17 -3.15
N ASP A 249 10.89 -23.84 -3.41
CA ASP A 249 10.50 -22.86 -4.41
C ASP A 249 10.74 -21.43 -3.91
N PRO A 250 11.56 -20.63 -4.60
CA PRO A 250 11.79 -19.23 -4.20
C PRO A 250 10.52 -18.40 -4.34
N VAL A 251 10.21 -17.63 -3.30
CA VAL A 251 9.10 -16.68 -3.27
C VAL A 251 9.61 -15.24 -3.32
N GLN A 252 8.80 -14.33 -3.85
CA GLN A 252 9.09 -12.89 -3.85
C GLN A 252 8.60 -12.19 -2.57
N GLU A 253 7.62 -12.78 -1.91
CA GLU A 253 7.00 -12.25 -0.71
C GLU A 253 6.58 -13.37 0.24
N TYR A 254 6.60 -13.09 1.54
CA TYR A 254 6.12 -13.98 2.59
C TYR A 254 5.15 -13.24 3.49
N ARG A 255 3.93 -13.76 3.62
CA ARG A 255 2.92 -13.23 4.55
C ARG A 255 2.91 -14.08 5.82
N ALA A 256 3.16 -13.44 6.96
CA ALA A 256 3.21 -14.13 8.23
C ALA A 256 1.81 -14.38 8.79
N ASN A 257 1.59 -15.58 9.33
CA ASN A 257 0.33 -15.98 9.98
C ASN A 257 0.49 -16.10 11.52
N ASP A 258 1.69 -15.92 12.01
CA ASP A 258 2.15 -16.09 13.37
C ASP A 258 3.27 -15.08 13.69
N VAL A 259 3.69 -15.05 14.95
CA VAL A 259 4.86 -14.28 15.41
C VAL A 259 5.98 -15.27 15.71
N ARG A 260 7.12 -15.15 15.02
CA ARG A 260 8.29 -16.02 15.21
C ARG A 260 9.52 -15.47 14.49
N ARG A 261 10.68 -16.07 14.76
CA ARG A 261 11.87 -15.93 13.89
C ARG A 261 11.65 -16.71 12.59
N LEU A 262 11.89 -16.06 11.45
CA LEU A 262 11.83 -16.64 10.12
C LEU A 262 13.26 -16.72 9.57
N ARG A 263 13.66 -17.92 9.14
CA ARG A 263 14.88 -18.12 8.37
C ARG A 263 14.55 -18.24 6.90
N VAL A 264 15.30 -17.52 6.09
CA VAL A 264 15.17 -17.53 4.65
C VAL A 264 16.54 -17.65 4.00
N GLU A 265 16.56 -18.22 2.80
CA GLU A 265 17.78 -18.36 2.02
C GLU A 265 17.63 -17.64 0.67
N VAL A 266 18.63 -16.83 0.34
CA VAL A 266 18.72 -16.14 -0.94
C VAL A 266 19.78 -16.85 -1.79
N THR A 267 19.38 -17.41 -2.93
CA THR A 267 20.31 -17.98 -3.91
C THR A 267 20.89 -16.87 -4.79
N GLN A 268 22.21 -16.83 -4.93
CA GLN A 268 22.94 -15.85 -5.73
C GLN A 268 23.54 -16.51 -6.97
N PRO A 269 23.50 -15.84 -8.15
CA PRO A 269 24.34 -16.22 -9.28
C PRO A 269 25.83 -16.02 -8.92
N GLU A 270 26.70 -16.95 -9.31
CA GLU A 270 28.15 -16.86 -9.01
C GLU A 270 28.82 -15.63 -9.65
N SER A 271 28.30 -15.13 -10.79
CA SER A 271 28.81 -13.92 -11.47
C SER A 271 28.70 -12.65 -10.63
N ASP A 272 27.82 -12.68 -9.63
CA ASP A 272 27.40 -11.56 -8.81
C ASP A 272 28.20 -11.46 -7.50
N ALA A 273 29.00 -12.48 -7.18
CA ALA A 273 29.89 -12.57 -6.02
C ALA A 273 31.25 -11.85 -6.23
N ALA A 274 31.55 -11.42 -7.47
CA ALA A 274 32.89 -10.94 -7.85
C ALA A 274 33.31 -9.59 -7.23
N ASN A 275 32.38 -8.79 -6.66
CA ASN A 275 32.67 -7.42 -6.18
C ASN A 275 32.62 -7.23 -4.65
N GLY A 276 32.62 -8.31 -3.87
CA GLY A 276 33.11 -8.30 -2.47
C GLY A 276 32.21 -7.73 -1.36
N ARG A 277 31.15 -6.98 -1.64
CA ARG A 277 30.14 -6.58 -0.63
C ARG A 277 28.74 -6.59 -1.23
N ARG A 278 27.77 -7.12 -0.47
CA ARG A 278 26.34 -7.02 -0.78
C ARG A 278 25.58 -6.58 0.45
N PHE A 279 24.55 -5.80 0.19
CA PHE A 279 23.64 -5.32 1.21
C PHE A 279 22.29 -5.95 0.99
N PHE A 280 21.61 -6.26 2.09
CA PHE A 280 20.24 -6.72 2.09
C PHE A 280 19.39 -5.72 2.84
N LYS A 281 18.16 -5.56 2.37
CA LYS A 281 17.15 -4.74 3.02
C LYS A 281 15.87 -5.54 3.09
N LEU A 282 15.32 -5.65 4.29
CA LEU A 282 14.00 -6.19 4.51
C LEU A 282 12.96 -5.08 4.33
N LEU A 283 11.90 -5.38 3.59
CA LEU A 283 10.74 -4.51 3.49
C LEU A 283 9.54 -5.17 4.16
N VAL A 284 8.96 -4.46 5.12
CA VAL A 284 7.75 -4.85 5.85
C VAL A 284 6.57 -4.03 5.31
N ARG A 285 5.45 -4.68 5.03
CA ARG A 285 4.22 -4.06 4.51
C ARG A 285 2.98 -4.59 5.22
#